data_AF-A0A821EZE5-F1
#
_entry.id   AF-A0A821EZE5-F1
#
_cell.length_a   1.000
_cell.length_b   1.000
_cell.length_c   1.000
_cell.angle_alpha   90.00
_cell.angle_beta   90.00
_cell.angle_gamma   90.00
#
_symmetry.space_group_name_H-M   'P 1'
#
loop_
_entity.id
_entity.type
_entity.pdbx_description
1 polymer ?
#
loop_
_entity_poly.entity_id
_entity_poly.type
_entity_poly.pdbx_seq_one_letter_code
_entity_poly.pdbx_strand_id
1 'polypeptide(L)'
;MSMDSLAESVCGICNVRLYKRDLRHVPLSKIPSIELLKIHPDLHSMIQKNQEINSVNSNDSNVQSTMNNQSFTCINGMFFYGAGLYKTVDRKKRSLIHCDVCTECWSALTKEKIPKFSATNKVWMGDIPKQLQGLTIPEQRLIALYRHNSCIVKLQSPFH
;
A
#
# COMPACT_ATOMS: atom_id res chain seq x y z
N MET A 1 25.34 5.96 -16.10
CA MET A 1 23.97 5.70 -15.58
C MET A 1 24.09 5.18 -14.17
N SER A 2 23.48 5.82 -13.16
CA SER A 2 23.56 5.34 -11.77
C SER A 2 22.74 4.07 -11.60
N MET A 3 23.29 3.04 -10.93
CA MET A 3 22.61 1.76 -10.66
C MET A 3 21.27 1.94 -9.92
N ASP A 4 21.11 3.01 -9.15
CA ASP A 4 19.87 3.31 -8.42
C ASP A 4 18.65 3.59 -9.32
N SER A 5 18.87 3.94 -10.59
CA SER A 5 17.79 4.23 -11.55
C SER A 5 17.05 2.98 -12.04
N LEU A 6 17.70 1.80 -11.93
CA LEU A 6 17.13 0.50 -12.27
C LEU A 6 16.44 -0.18 -11.08
N ALA A 7 16.59 0.38 -9.87
CA ALA A 7 15.91 -0.13 -8.71
C ALA A 7 14.39 0.08 -8.84
N GLU A 8 13.63 -0.93 -8.45
CA GLU A 8 12.18 -0.88 -8.41
C GLU A 8 11.71 -0.29 -7.08
N SER A 9 10.61 0.46 -7.13
CA SER A 9 9.87 0.93 -5.95
C SER A 9 8.37 0.82 -6.23
N VAL A 10 7.56 1.06 -5.21
CA VAL A 10 6.11 0.89 -5.26
C VAL A 10 5.44 2.25 -5.14
N CYS A 11 4.42 2.50 -5.96
CA CYS A 11 3.64 3.72 -5.82
C CYS A 11 2.81 3.68 -4.52
N GLY A 12 2.97 4.70 -3.68
CA GLY A 12 2.23 4.85 -2.42
C GLY A 12 0.73 5.13 -2.58
N ILE A 13 0.21 5.28 -3.81
CA ILE A 13 -1.23 5.52 -4.05
C ILE A 13 -1.92 4.31 -4.67
N CYS A 14 -1.27 3.61 -5.61
CA CYS A 14 -1.87 2.49 -6.34
C CYS A 14 -1.17 1.14 -6.17
N ASN A 15 -0.10 1.08 -5.39
CA ASN A 15 0.71 -0.12 -5.14
C ASN A 15 1.36 -0.75 -6.40
N VAL A 16 1.36 -0.06 -7.53
CA VAL A 16 2.02 -0.54 -8.75
C VAL A 16 3.53 -0.45 -8.55
N ARG A 17 4.24 -1.53 -8.87
CA ARG A 17 5.70 -1.57 -8.89
C ARG A 17 6.24 -1.02 -10.20
N LEU A 18 7.12 -0.04 -10.10
CA LEU A 18 7.73 0.68 -11.22
C LEU A 18 9.21 0.93 -10.94
N TYR A 19 9.98 1.23 -11.98
CA TYR A 19 11.35 1.71 -11.80
C TYR A 19 11.33 3.08 -11.11
N LYS A 20 12.30 3.35 -10.23
CA LYS A 20 12.40 4.64 -9.52
C LYS A 20 12.42 5.84 -10.46
N ARG A 21 13.01 5.71 -11.65
CA ARG A 21 13.02 6.78 -12.67
C ARG A 21 11.63 7.19 -13.17
N ASP A 22 10.66 6.27 -13.08
CA ASP A 22 9.28 6.47 -13.54
C ASP A 22 8.35 6.92 -12.40
N LEU A 23 8.89 7.06 -11.18
CA LEU A 23 8.21 7.51 -9.98
C LEU A 23 8.60 8.96 -9.65
N ARG A 24 7.61 9.73 -9.18
CA ARG A 24 7.81 11.06 -8.62
C ARG A 24 7.98 10.93 -7.11
N HIS A 25 9.14 11.38 -6.62
CA HIS A 25 9.46 11.46 -5.21
C HIS A 25 8.98 12.80 -4.65
N VAL A 26 7.84 12.81 -3.97
CA VAL A 26 7.19 14.06 -3.55
C VAL A 26 6.83 14.06 -2.06
N PRO A 27 7.03 15.18 -1.35
CA PRO A 27 6.52 15.30 0.01
C PRO A 27 4.99 15.30 -0.01
N LEU A 28 4.35 14.73 1.02
CA LEU A 28 2.89 14.61 1.05
C LEU A 28 2.19 15.96 0.90
N SER A 29 2.76 17.03 1.45
CA SER A 29 2.22 18.39 1.35
C SER A 29 2.16 18.96 -0.07
N LYS A 30 2.88 18.37 -1.04
CA LYS A 30 2.90 18.83 -2.44
C LYS A 30 2.09 17.95 -3.39
N ILE A 31 1.43 16.91 -2.88
CA ILE A 31 0.59 16.06 -3.72
C ILE A 31 -0.69 16.84 -4.08
N PRO A 32 -1.00 17.02 -5.38
CA PRO A 32 -2.19 17.74 -5.80
C PRO A 32 -3.45 16.99 -5.37
N SER A 33 -4.48 17.71 -4.97
CA SER A 33 -5.82 17.18 -4.66
C SER A 33 -5.80 15.90 -3.80
N ILE A 34 -4.85 15.85 -2.86
CA ILE A 34 -4.59 14.69 -1.99
C ILE A 34 -5.82 14.29 -1.16
N GLU A 35 -6.72 15.25 -0.93
CA GLU A 35 -8.00 15.05 -0.26
C GLU A 35 -8.92 14.04 -0.95
N LEU A 36 -8.76 13.83 -2.26
CA LEU A 36 -9.50 12.81 -3.01
C LEU A 36 -9.15 11.38 -2.57
N LEU A 37 -8.09 11.20 -1.77
CA LEU A 37 -7.69 9.92 -1.19
C LEU A 37 -8.33 9.66 0.18
N LYS A 38 -9.23 10.53 0.65
CA LYS A 38 -10.03 10.30 1.86
C LYS A 38 -10.91 9.06 1.70
N ILE A 39 -10.93 8.21 2.72
CA ILE A 39 -11.71 6.96 2.71
C ILE A 39 -13.19 7.27 2.89
N HIS A 40 -14.05 6.50 2.23
CA HIS A 40 -15.49 6.55 2.50
C HIS A 40 -15.76 6.07 3.95
N PRO A 41 -16.55 6.81 4.75
CA PRO A 41 -16.73 6.54 6.19
C PRO A 41 -17.12 5.09 6.52
N ASP A 42 -17.88 4.42 5.65
CA ASP A 42 -18.28 3.02 5.85
C ASP A 42 -17.09 2.04 5.92
N LEU A 43 -16.02 2.30 5.16
CA LEU A 43 -14.80 1.49 5.17
C LEU A 43 -13.90 1.78 6.36
N HIS A 44 -14.08 2.92 7.05
CA HIS A 44 -13.31 3.29 8.24
C HIS A 44 -13.49 2.24 9.35
N SER A 45 -14.72 1.74 9.51
CA SER A 45 -15.08 0.71 10.52
C SER A 45 -14.39 -0.65 10.28
N MET A 46 -14.24 -1.05 9.02
CA MET A 46 -13.58 -2.30 8.64
C MET A 46 -12.05 -2.22 8.77
N ILE A 47 -11.48 -1.06 8.46
CA ILE A 47 -10.03 -0.84 8.54
C ILE A 47 -9.58 -0.73 10.01
N GLN A 48 -10.35 -0.01 10.84
CA GLN A 48 -10.03 0.17 12.26
C GLN A 48 -10.11 -1.13 13.06
N LYS A 49 -11.08 -2.01 12.77
CA LYS A 49 -11.14 -3.37 13.36
C LYS A 49 -9.88 -4.21 13.07
N ASN A 50 -9.28 -4.06 11.88
CA ASN A 50 -8.02 -4.74 11.53
C ASN A 50 -6.79 -4.11 12.20
N GLN A 51 -6.85 -2.82 12.57
CA GLN A 51 -5.78 -2.16 13.33
C GLN A 51 -5.83 -2.53 14.83
N GLU A 52 -7.02 -2.64 15.42
CA GLU A 52 -7.20 -2.98 16.84
C GLU A 52 -6.71 -4.41 17.18
N ILE A 53 -6.89 -5.38 16.27
CA ILE A 53 -6.37 -6.75 16.43
C ILE A 53 -4.83 -6.76 16.47
N ASN A 54 -4.16 -5.80 15.83
CA ASN A 54 -2.69 -5.70 15.83
C ASN A 54 -2.12 -4.90 17.01
N SER A 55 -2.90 -4.01 17.64
CA SER A 55 -2.44 -3.23 18.80
C SER A 55 -2.36 -4.01 20.12
N VAL A 56 -2.97 -5.19 20.22
CA VAL A 56 -2.93 -6.01 21.46
C VAL A 56 -1.56 -6.70 21.65
N ASN A 57 -0.68 -6.73 20.64
CA ASN A 57 0.60 -7.44 20.69
C ASN A 57 1.85 -6.55 20.85
N SER A 58 1.70 -5.26 21.21
CA SER A 58 2.81 -4.30 21.24
C SER A 58 3.20 -3.84 22.64
N ASN A 59 3.60 -4.76 23.51
CA ASN A 59 4.39 -4.43 24.71
C ASN A 59 5.77 -5.04 24.55
N ASP A 60 6.65 -4.44 23.74
CA ASP A 60 8.09 -4.59 23.96
C ASP A 60 8.90 -3.45 23.35
N SER A 61 9.70 -2.85 24.22
CA SER A 61 10.56 -1.71 23.97
C SER A 61 11.85 -2.18 23.30
N ASN A 62 11.82 -2.47 22.01
CA ASN A 62 13.04 -2.58 21.21
C ASN A 62 12.72 -2.32 19.74
N VAL A 63 13.10 -1.16 19.24
CA VAL A 63 12.93 -0.77 17.83
C VAL A 63 13.98 -1.52 17.00
N GLN A 64 13.82 -2.84 16.92
CA GLN A 64 14.34 -3.66 15.85
C GLN A 64 13.21 -3.76 14.81
N SER A 65 13.54 -3.33 13.60
CA SER A 65 12.73 -3.35 12.39
C SER A 65 12.12 -4.72 12.13
N THR A 66 11.01 -5.02 12.80
CA THR A 66 10.10 -6.10 12.44
C THR A 66 9.17 -5.57 11.37
N MET A 67 9.14 -6.30 10.26
CA MET A 67 8.26 -6.04 9.12
C MET A 67 6.81 -6.10 9.56
N ASN A 68 6.27 -4.96 10.00
CA ASN A 68 4.84 -4.82 10.18
C ASN A 68 4.22 -4.74 8.78
N ASN A 69 3.67 -5.87 8.35
CA ASN A 69 2.83 -6.04 7.16
C ASN A 69 1.55 -5.19 7.32
N GLN A 70 1.67 -3.88 7.32
CA GLN A 70 0.54 -3.00 7.09
C GLN A 70 0.69 -2.54 5.65
N SER A 71 -0.05 -3.18 4.74
CA SER A 71 -0.14 -2.74 3.35
C SER A 71 -0.52 -1.27 3.22
N PHE A 72 -1.15 -0.67 4.24
CA PHE A 72 -1.67 0.68 4.21
C PHE A 72 -1.27 1.53 5.42
N THR A 73 -1.15 2.82 5.19
CA THR A 73 -0.96 3.84 6.21
C THR A 73 -2.01 4.93 6.01
N CYS A 74 -2.76 5.23 7.08
CA CYS A 74 -3.68 6.35 7.11
C CYS A 74 -2.96 7.59 7.67
N ILE A 75 -2.93 8.68 6.90
CA ILE A 75 -2.32 9.95 7.32
C ILE A 75 -3.35 11.05 7.10
N ASN A 76 -3.76 11.74 8.17
CA ASN A 76 -4.77 12.80 8.14
C ASN A 76 -6.08 12.37 7.43
N GLY A 77 -6.52 11.12 7.63
CA GLY A 77 -7.72 10.56 6.99
C GLY A 77 -7.55 10.14 5.53
N MET A 78 -6.35 10.25 4.97
CA MET A 78 -6.01 9.82 3.60
C MET A 78 -5.27 8.49 3.62
N PHE A 79 -5.57 7.63 2.65
CA PHE A 79 -5.03 6.27 2.61
C PHE A 79 -3.91 6.13 1.58
N PHE A 80 -2.78 5.58 2.04
CA PHE A 80 -1.60 5.32 1.22
C PHE A 80 -1.11 3.90 1.42
N TYR A 81 -0.38 3.36 0.46
CA TYR A 81 0.38 2.13 0.61
C TYR A 81 1.69 2.39 1.33
N GLY A 82 1.90 1.72 2.46
CA GLY A 82 3.06 1.98 3.34
C GLY A 82 4.40 1.78 2.66
N ALA A 83 4.49 0.82 1.72
CA ALA A 83 5.71 0.51 0.97
C ALA A 83 6.20 1.67 0.08
N GLY A 84 5.31 2.56 -0.34
CA GLY A 84 5.66 3.75 -1.14
C GLY A 84 5.90 5.00 -0.30
N LEU A 85 5.85 4.91 1.02
CA LEU A 85 6.08 6.01 1.94
C LEU A 85 7.45 5.90 2.61
N TYR A 86 8.15 7.02 2.71
CA TYR A 86 9.42 7.07 3.42
C TYR A 86 9.59 8.40 4.14
N LYS A 87 10.32 8.36 5.27
CA LYS A 87 10.61 9.53 6.08
C LYS A 87 11.98 10.07 5.70
N THR A 88 12.06 11.37 5.49
CA THR A 88 13.31 12.10 5.28
C THR A 88 13.46 13.16 6.35
N VAL A 89 14.69 13.51 6.71
CA VAL A 89 14.95 14.62 7.63
C VAL A 89 15.23 15.87 6.81
N ASP A 90 14.47 16.93 7.07
CA ASP A 90 14.71 18.24 6.45
C ASP A 90 15.96 18.90 7.07
N ARG A 91 16.53 19.92 6.41
CA ARG A 91 17.68 20.71 6.89
C ARG A 91 17.44 21.30 8.29
N LYS A 92 16.16 21.53 8.66
CA LYS A 92 15.72 21.99 9.99
C LYS A 92 15.53 20.86 11.01
N LYS A 93 16.03 19.64 10.76
CA LYS A 93 15.86 18.43 11.59
C LYS A 93 14.41 18.01 11.83
N ARG A 94 13.47 18.41 10.96
CA ARG A 94 12.07 17.96 11.03
C ARG A 94 11.89 16.69 10.20
N SER A 95 11.12 15.73 10.69
CA SER A 95 10.71 14.55 9.92
C SER A 95 9.66 14.95 8.89
N LEU A 96 9.98 14.79 7.61
CA LEU A 96 9.08 15.01 6.48
C LEU A 96 8.75 13.66 5.83
N ILE A 97 7.46 13.42 5.58
CA ILE A 97 7.00 12.20 4.92
C ILE A 97 6.96 12.46 3.42
N HIS A 98 7.60 11.59 2.66
CA HIS A 98 7.56 11.54 1.20
C HIS A 98 6.81 10.31 0.72
N CYS A 99 6.30 10.41 -0.50
CA CYS A 99 5.54 9.39 -1.19
C CYS A 99 6.07 9.24 -2.62
N ASP A 100 6.25 7.99 -3.03
CA ASP A 100 6.53 7.62 -4.41
C ASP A 100 5.23 7.57 -5.21
N VAL A 101 5.11 8.41 -6.24
CA VAL A 101 3.88 8.53 -7.03
C VAL A 101 4.13 8.25 -8.50
N CYS A 102 3.43 7.29 -9.08
CA CYS A 102 3.51 7.04 -10.51
C CYS A 102 2.92 8.18 -11.34
N THR A 103 3.32 8.26 -12.61
CA THR A 103 2.86 9.29 -13.55
C THR A 103 1.34 9.28 -13.73
N GLU A 104 0.71 8.10 -13.76
CA GLU A 104 -0.74 7.96 -13.87
C GLU A 104 -1.46 8.57 -12.67
N CYS A 105 -1.09 8.17 -11.44
CA CYS A 105 -1.66 8.70 -10.21
C CYS A 105 -1.45 10.21 -10.08
N TRP A 106 -0.24 10.69 -10.42
CA TRP A 106 0.05 12.13 -10.42
C TRP A 106 -0.84 12.89 -11.40
N SER A 107 -0.99 12.37 -12.63
CA SER A 107 -1.80 13.01 -13.66
C SER A 107 -3.29 13.00 -13.33
N ALA A 108 -3.80 11.94 -12.70
CA ALA A 108 -5.18 11.84 -12.26
C ALA A 108 -5.47 12.87 -11.16
N LEU A 109 -4.60 12.94 -10.16
CA LEU A 109 -4.73 13.89 -9.05
C LEU A 109 -4.60 15.34 -9.50
N THR A 110 -3.70 15.63 -10.45
CA THR A 110 -3.57 16.96 -11.06
C THR A 110 -4.85 17.37 -11.80
N LYS A 111 -5.60 16.41 -12.34
CA LYS A 111 -6.90 16.62 -13.00
C LYS A 111 -8.08 16.53 -12.04
N GLU A 112 -7.83 16.54 -10.72
CA GLU A 112 -8.85 16.41 -9.67
C GLU A 112 -9.71 15.13 -9.78
N LYS A 113 -9.11 14.04 -10.26
CA LYS A 113 -9.76 12.74 -10.38
C LYS A 113 -9.13 11.73 -9.43
N ILE A 114 -9.96 10.85 -8.87
CA ILE A 114 -9.50 9.72 -8.07
C ILE A 114 -8.72 8.76 -8.99
N PRO A 115 -7.46 8.41 -8.67
CA PRO A 115 -6.69 7.47 -9.48
C PRO A 115 -7.39 6.12 -9.60
N LYS A 116 -7.39 5.54 -10.81
CA LYS A 116 -8.15 4.33 -11.15
C LYS A 116 -7.89 3.15 -10.21
N PHE A 117 -6.63 2.98 -9.80
CA PHE A 117 -6.17 1.89 -8.96
C PHE A 117 -5.84 2.33 -7.53
N SER A 118 -6.35 3.50 -7.10
CA SER A 118 -6.17 3.91 -5.70
C SER A 118 -6.98 3.02 -4.76
N ALA A 119 -6.50 2.87 -3.53
CA ALA A 119 -7.25 2.19 -2.48
C ALA A 119 -8.66 2.81 -2.28
N THR A 120 -8.76 4.14 -2.47
CA THR A 120 -9.99 4.92 -2.37
C THR A 120 -11.01 4.59 -3.46
N ASN A 121 -10.57 4.10 -4.64
CA ASN A 121 -11.46 3.71 -5.74
C ASN A 121 -11.98 2.26 -5.62
N LYS A 122 -12.25 1.80 -4.39
CA LYS A 122 -12.71 0.41 -4.10
C LYS A 122 -11.74 -0.68 -4.60
N VAL A 123 -10.46 -0.34 -4.83
CA VAL A 123 -9.39 -1.29 -5.22
C VAL A 123 -8.54 -1.66 -4.00
N TRP A 124 -9.15 -1.68 -2.82
CA TRP A 124 -8.46 -2.06 -1.58
C TRP A 124 -8.05 -3.54 -1.64
N MET A 125 -6.76 -3.80 -1.69
CA MET A 125 -6.19 -5.15 -1.57
C MET A 125 -5.40 -5.22 -0.26
N GLY A 126 -5.86 -6.05 0.67
CA GLY A 126 -5.14 -6.35 1.92
C GLY A 126 -3.77 -6.99 1.67
N ASP A 127 -3.14 -7.47 2.74
CA ASP A 127 -1.81 -8.05 2.64
C ASP A 127 -1.79 -9.25 1.67
N ILE A 128 -0.97 -9.10 0.63
CA ILE A 128 -0.78 -10.14 -0.39
C ILE A 128 0.22 -11.15 0.16
N PRO A 129 -0.15 -12.45 0.25
CA PRO A 129 0.76 -13.51 0.66
C PRO A 129 2.06 -13.48 -0.14
N LYS A 130 3.19 -13.81 0.48
CA LYS A 130 4.53 -13.78 -0.16
C LYS A 130 4.56 -14.49 -1.52
N GLN A 131 3.79 -15.57 -1.64
CA GLN A 131 3.66 -16.38 -2.85
C GLN A 131 2.99 -15.63 -4.02
N LEU A 132 2.21 -14.58 -3.75
CA LEU A 132 1.42 -13.83 -4.72
C LEU A 132 1.98 -12.42 -5.00
N GLN A 133 3.09 -12.03 -4.36
CA GLN A 133 3.67 -10.69 -4.48
C GLN A 133 4.27 -10.40 -5.87
N GLY A 134 4.63 -11.43 -6.63
CA GLY A 134 5.14 -11.30 -8.00
C GLY A 134 4.06 -11.14 -9.08
N LEU A 135 2.78 -11.23 -8.70
CA LEU A 135 1.66 -11.16 -9.63
C LEU A 135 1.21 -9.71 -9.86
N THR A 136 0.60 -9.47 -11.02
CA THR A 136 0.01 -8.17 -11.36
C THR A 136 -1.24 -7.88 -10.52
N ILE A 137 -1.63 -6.61 -10.41
CA ILE A 137 -2.84 -6.20 -9.67
C ILE A 137 -4.10 -6.96 -10.14
N PRO A 138 -4.36 -7.14 -11.45
CA PRO A 138 -5.48 -7.96 -11.92
C PRO A 138 -5.41 -9.41 -11.46
N GLU A 139 -4.23 -10.03 -11.49
CA GLU A 139 -4.03 -11.44 -11.08
C GLU A 139 -4.24 -11.61 -9.58
N GLN A 140 -3.69 -10.71 -8.76
CA GLN A 140 -3.91 -10.71 -7.31
C GLN A 140 -5.40 -10.56 -6.98
N ARG A 141 -6.10 -9.67 -7.70
CA ARG A 141 -7.54 -9.47 -7.55
C ARG A 141 -8.33 -10.69 -7.98
N LEU A 142 -7.95 -11.32 -9.09
CA LEU A 142 -8.56 -12.57 -9.55
C LEU A 142 -8.42 -13.63 -8.46
N ILE A 143 -7.22 -13.83 -7.92
CA ILE A 143 -6.99 -14.80 -6.86
C ILE A 143 -7.78 -14.45 -5.60
N ALA A 144 -7.88 -13.18 -5.20
CA ALA A 144 -8.68 -12.79 -4.05
C ALA A 144 -10.18 -13.13 -4.24
N LEU A 145 -10.72 -12.90 -5.43
CA LEU A 145 -12.11 -13.23 -5.78
C LEU A 145 -12.36 -14.74 -5.84
N TYR A 146 -11.42 -15.52 -6.36
CA TYR A 146 -11.60 -16.96 -6.53
C TYR A 146 -11.19 -17.77 -5.31
N ARG A 147 -10.28 -17.27 -4.45
CA ARG A 147 -9.81 -17.98 -3.26
C ARG A 147 -10.93 -18.21 -2.24
N HIS A 148 -11.84 -17.25 -2.09
CA HIS A 148 -13.00 -17.45 -1.21
C HIS A 148 -14.02 -18.44 -1.81
N ASN A 149 -13.96 -18.68 -3.12
CA ASN A 149 -14.82 -19.61 -3.85
C ASN A 149 -14.17 -20.99 -4.08
N SER A 150 -12.88 -21.15 -3.79
CA SER A 150 -12.16 -22.42 -3.99
C SER A 150 -12.16 -23.25 -2.72
N CYS A 151 -12.75 -24.45 -2.77
CA CYS A 151 -12.64 -25.45 -1.72
C CYS A 151 -11.38 -26.30 -1.95
N ILE A 152 -10.39 -26.22 -1.06
CA ILE A 152 -9.23 -27.12 -1.08
C ILE A 152 -9.57 -28.35 -0.24
N VAL A 153 -9.95 -29.45 -0.88
CA VAL A 153 -10.19 -30.73 -0.21
C VAL A 153 -8.88 -31.49 -0.13
N LYS A 154 -8.32 -31.63 1.07
CA LYS A 154 -7.18 -32.52 1.32
C LYS A 154 -7.71 -33.94 1.51
N LEU A 155 -7.64 -34.75 0.46
CA LEU A 155 -7.94 -36.17 0.55
C LEU A 155 -6.79 -36.87 1.29
N GLN A 156 -7.09 -37.48 2.44
CA GLN A 156 -6.17 -38.41 3.09
C GLN A 156 -6.38 -39.78 2.48
N SER A 157 -5.32 -40.38 1.95
CA SER A 157 -5.34 -41.79 1.58
C SER A 157 -5.34 -42.64 2.86
N PRO A 158 -6.23 -43.63 3.02
CA PRO A 158 -6.29 -44.48 4.20
C PRO A 158 -5.19 -45.56 4.23
N PHE A 159 -4.22 -45.52 3.31
CA PHE A 159 -3.13 -46.50 3.26
C PHE A 159 -1.90 -45.96 4.01
N HIS A 160 -1.83 -46.30 5.30
CA HIS A 160 -0.62 -46.32 6.13
C HIS A 160 -0.49 -47.73 6.71
#